data_AF-A0A6L4X1S8-F1
#
_entry.id   AF-A0A6L4X1S8-F1
#
_cell.length_a   1.000
_cell.length_b   1.000
_cell.length_c   1.000
_cell.angle_alpha   90.00
_cell.angle_beta   90.00
_cell.angle_gamma   90.00
#
_symmetry.space_group_name_H-M   'P 1'
#
loop_
_entity.id
_entity.type
_entity.pdbx_description
1 polymer ?
#
loop_
_entity_poly.entity_id
_entity_poly.type
_entity_poly.pdbx_seq_one_letter_code
_entity_poly.pdbx_strand_id
1 'polypeptide(L)'
;MVTQPVSTTQSATRSATRQTKSDMLLDRAGGAAVVIARIAAVILAFLAVIQLVITIMFLVDGRSFAPDATSGYAVSMDAGIGTAIITGHFLDSDIRLVNWTNDAINAPAVVLVSLERTAILTLFALVFGELAALLANLRDWLRDRVRYADAEAGTPSPFRTVPIERLDRVGWYLITAPVSALVVTGVCALLGCAVSVTGGSSTAILVMLGILAFMFARVFGYGAALQHDVDGLL
;
A
#
# COMPACT_ATOMS: atom_id res chain seq x y z
N MET A 1 -15.77 67.57 14.61
CA MET A 1 -16.56 66.37 14.27
C MET A 1 -16.02 65.82 12.97
N VAL A 2 -15.09 64.87 13.02
CA VAL A 2 -14.63 64.12 11.84
C VAL A 2 -14.52 62.67 12.27
N THR A 3 -15.43 61.82 11.80
CA THR A 3 -15.39 60.37 11.98
C THR A 3 -15.18 59.73 10.62
N GLN A 4 -13.98 59.19 10.40
CA GLN A 4 -13.65 58.34 9.25
C GLN A 4 -14.18 56.91 9.47
N PRO A 5 -14.65 56.21 8.41
CA PRO A 5 -14.91 54.79 8.46
C PRO A 5 -13.72 54.02 7.85
N VAL A 6 -12.84 53.45 8.69
CA VAL A 6 -11.76 52.56 8.25
C VAL A 6 -11.73 51.34 9.16
N SER A 7 -12.48 50.29 8.83
CA SER A 7 -12.35 49.00 9.54
C SER A 7 -12.92 47.77 8.82
N THR A 8 -13.75 47.92 7.78
CA THR A 8 -14.38 46.78 7.09
C THR A 8 -13.55 46.19 5.95
N THR A 9 -12.70 46.98 5.29
CA THR A 9 -11.92 46.52 4.14
C THR A 9 -10.76 45.60 4.54
N GLN A 10 -10.16 45.83 5.71
CA GLN A 10 -8.95 45.13 6.16
C GLN A 10 -9.21 43.72 6.70
N SER A 11 -10.42 43.43 7.20
CA SER A 11 -10.81 42.09 7.65
C SER A 11 -11.09 41.17 6.45
N ALA A 12 -11.77 41.69 5.42
CA ALA A 12 -12.08 40.97 4.19
C ALA A 12 -10.82 40.64 3.34
N THR A 13 -9.83 41.53 3.30
CA THR A 13 -8.56 41.22 2.59
C THR A 13 -7.76 40.14 3.31
N ARG A 14 -7.80 40.11 4.65
CA ARG A 14 -7.05 39.16 5.49
C ARG A 14 -7.68 37.77 5.51
N SER A 15 -9.01 37.66 5.39
CA SER A 15 -9.69 36.38 5.19
C SER A 15 -9.44 35.82 3.78
N ALA A 16 -9.54 36.66 2.74
CA ALA A 16 -9.31 36.26 1.35
C ALA A 16 -7.87 35.78 1.07
N THR A 17 -6.86 36.44 1.63
CA THR A 17 -5.44 36.01 1.50
C THR A 17 -5.10 34.76 2.31
N ARG A 18 -5.81 34.49 3.40
CA ARG A 18 -5.59 33.28 4.21
C ARG A 18 -6.18 32.04 3.52
N GLN A 19 -7.33 32.21 2.86
CA GLN A 19 -8.04 31.18 2.12
C GLN A 19 -7.27 30.76 0.85
N THR A 20 -6.76 31.73 0.08
CA THR A 20 -5.89 31.44 -1.09
C THR A 20 -4.59 30.73 -0.70
N LYS A 21 -3.99 31.07 0.45
CA LYS A 21 -2.77 30.41 0.92
C LYS A 21 -3.02 28.98 1.41
N SER A 22 -4.14 28.70 2.09
CA SER A 22 -4.51 27.35 2.49
C SER A 22 -4.82 26.46 1.29
N ASP A 23 -5.51 26.99 0.29
CA ASP A 23 -5.90 26.24 -0.90
C ASP A 23 -4.67 25.88 -1.75
N MET A 24 -3.71 26.80 -1.87
CA MET A 24 -2.42 26.56 -2.54
C MET A 24 -1.55 25.53 -1.80
N LEU A 25 -1.55 25.53 -0.46
CA LEU A 25 -0.83 24.52 0.33
C LEU A 25 -1.48 23.15 0.23
N LEU A 26 -2.81 23.08 0.21
CA LEU A 26 -3.57 21.84 0.06
C LEU A 26 -3.34 21.22 -1.33
N ASP A 27 -3.32 22.04 -2.39
CA ASP A 27 -3.07 21.57 -3.76
C ASP A 27 -1.64 21.05 -3.94
N ARG A 28 -0.66 21.71 -3.30
CA ARG A 28 0.75 21.29 -3.34
C ARG A 28 1.00 20.02 -2.51
N ALA A 29 0.37 19.90 -1.35
CA ALA A 29 0.42 18.72 -0.51
C ALA A 29 -0.28 17.51 -1.16
N GLY A 30 -1.44 17.71 -1.77
CA GLY A 30 -2.14 16.69 -2.54
C GLY A 30 -1.35 16.24 -3.77
N GLY A 31 -0.67 17.18 -4.45
CA GLY A 31 0.28 16.88 -5.51
C GLY A 31 1.44 15.97 -5.07
N ALA A 32 2.09 16.32 -3.97
CA ALA A 32 3.21 15.55 -3.43
C ALA A 32 2.76 14.14 -3.00
N ALA A 33 1.61 14.01 -2.33
CA ALA A 33 1.11 12.72 -1.85
C ALA A 33 0.86 11.72 -2.99
N VAL A 34 0.28 12.16 -4.11
CA VAL A 34 0.06 11.31 -5.30
C VAL A 34 1.38 10.82 -5.88
N VAL A 35 2.37 11.73 -6.00
CA VAL A 35 3.68 11.40 -6.57
C VAL A 35 4.42 10.41 -5.68
N ILE A 36 4.42 10.64 -4.36
CA ILE A 36 5.05 9.74 -3.39
C ILE A 36 4.42 8.35 -3.46
N ALA A 37 3.08 8.26 -3.48
CA ALA A 37 2.39 6.96 -3.57
C ALA A 37 2.72 6.21 -4.87
N ARG A 38 2.80 6.90 -6.01
CA ARG A 38 3.21 6.27 -7.28
C ARG A 38 4.67 5.80 -7.25
N ILE A 39 5.57 6.63 -6.74
CA ILE A 39 6.99 6.26 -6.62
C ILE A 39 7.13 5.02 -5.72
N ALA A 40 6.45 4.99 -4.58
CA ALA A 40 6.42 3.84 -3.70
C ALA A 40 5.91 2.57 -4.43
N ALA A 41 4.81 2.67 -5.17
CA ALA A 41 4.28 1.55 -5.96
C ALA A 41 5.28 1.02 -6.98
N VAL A 42 5.95 1.91 -7.72
CA VAL A 42 6.96 1.53 -8.73
C VAL A 42 8.18 0.89 -8.10
N ILE A 43 8.69 1.45 -6.99
CA ILE A 43 9.84 0.88 -6.27
C ILE A 43 9.50 -0.53 -5.76
N LEU A 44 8.32 -0.72 -5.16
CA LEU A 44 7.89 -2.02 -4.67
C LEU A 44 7.73 -3.06 -5.80
N ALA A 45 7.16 -2.65 -6.94
CA ALA A 45 7.05 -3.52 -8.11
C ALA A 45 8.44 -3.91 -8.65
N PHE A 46 9.37 -2.96 -8.70
CA PHE A 46 10.74 -3.23 -9.12
C PHE A 46 11.45 -4.20 -8.18
N LEU A 47 11.29 -4.03 -6.85
CA LEU A 47 11.81 -4.97 -5.86
C LEU A 47 11.17 -6.36 -5.98
N ALA A 48 9.88 -6.44 -6.28
CA ALA A 48 9.19 -7.72 -6.52
C ALA A 48 9.79 -8.44 -7.74
N VAL A 49 10.07 -7.72 -8.82
CA VAL A 49 10.71 -8.29 -10.03
C VAL A 49 12.12 -8.78 -9.72
N ILE A 50 12.94 -7.99 -9.00
CA ILE A 50 14.27 -8.42 -8.58
C ILE A 50 14.18 -9.70 -7.73
N GLN A 51 13.27 -9.74 -6.76
CA GLN A 51 13.07 -10.92 -5.92
C GLN A 51 12.67 -12.14 -6.76
N LEU A 52 11.76 -11.97 -7.72
CA LEU A 52 11.36 -13.04 -8.63
C LEU A 52 12.54 -13.55 -9.47
N VAL A 53 13.39 -12.65 -9.97
CA VAL A 53 14.61 -13.04 -10.71
C VAL A 53 15.53 -13.86 -9.83
N ILE A 54 15.75 -13.45 -8.57
CA ILE A 54 16.57 -14.21 -7.61
C ILE A 54 15.96 -15.61 -7.36
N THR A 55 14.64 -15.72 -7.22
CA THR A 55 13.93 -17.00 -7.09
C THR A 55 14.14 -17.89 -8.32
N ILE A 56 14.08 -17.32 -9.53
CA ILE A 56 14.33 -18.05 -10.78
C ILE A 56 15.79 -18.51 -10.83
N MET A 57 16.75 -17.66 -10.45
CA MET A 57 18.16 -18.05 -10.38
C MET A 57 18.36 -19.23 -9.42
N PHE A 58 17.69 -19.24 -8.26
CA PHE A 58 17.72 -20.37 -7.34
C PHE A 58 17.13 -21.66 -7.94
N LEU A 59 16.07 -21.56 -8.75
CA LEU A 59 15.49 -22.72 -9.44
C LEU A 59 16.40 -23.28 -10.53
N VAL A 60 17.15 -22.41 -11.23
CA VAL A 60 18.05 -22.81 -12.32
C VAL A 60 19.36 -23.38 -11.79
N ASP A 61 19.96 -22.73 -10.79
CA ASP A 61 21.24 -23.13 -10.23
C ASP A 61 21.26 -22.99 -8.70
N GLY A 62 20.40 -23.75 -8.02
CA GLY A 62 20.34 -23.74 -6.56
C GLY A 62 21.60 -24.23 -5.85
N ARG A 63 22.61 -24.75 -6.58
CA ARG A 63 23.88 -25.24 -6.02
C ARG A 63 24.90 -24.14 -5.76
N SER A 64 24.83 -23.02 -6.49
CA SER A 64 25.69 -21.85 -6.26
C SER A 64 25.24 -21.01 -5.06
N PHE A 65 24.05 -21.31 -4.55
CA PHE A 65 23.52 -20.74 -3.33
C PHE A 65 24.07 -21.47 -2.10
N ALA A 66 24.63 -20.72 -1.17
CA ALA A 66 25.16 -21.21 0.09
C ALA A 66 24.30 -20.71 1.27
N PRO A 67 24.14 -21.51 2.33
CA PRO A 67 23.51 -21.03 3.55
C PRO A 67 24.39 -19.95 4.19
N ASP A 68 23.75 -18.90 4.72
CA ASP A 68 24.45 -17.88 5.48
C ASP A 68 25.05 -18.50 6.76
N ALA A 69 26.33 -18.22 7.00
CA ALA A 69 27.14 -18.89 8.03
C ALA A 69 26.66 -18.64 9.46
N THR A 70 25.83 -17.61 9.67
CA THR A 70 25.49 -17.10 11.01
C THR A 70 24.06 -17.40 11.44
N SER A 71 23.14 -17.60 10.50
CA SER A 71 21.70 -17.56 10.79
C SER A 71 20.94 -18.81 10.31
N GLY A 72 21.31 -19.41 9.18
CA GLY A 72 20.51 -20.48 8.54
C GLY A 72 19.09 -20.04 8.12
N TYR A 73 18.75 -18.76 8.29
CA TYR A 73 17.52 -18.11 7.83
C TYR A 73 17.72 -17.43 6.48
N ALA A 74 18.95 -17.35 5.99
CA ALA A 74 19.27 -16.75 4.71
C ALA A 74 20.07 -17.73 3.86
N VAL A 75 19.82 -17.64 2.54
CA VAL A 75 20.59 -18.32 1.52
C VAL A 75 21.10 -17.25 0.56
N SER A 76 22.39 -17.24 0.30
CA SER A 76 23.03 -16.22 -0.52
C SER A 76 23.86 -16.82 -1.64
N MET A 77 23.99 -16.07 -2.73
CA MET A 77 24.85 -16.38 -3.87
C MET A 77 25.59 -15.10 -4.26
N ASP A 78 26.88 -15.23 -4.55
CA ASP A 78 27.62 -14.17 -5.23
C ASP A 78 27.29 -14.21 -6.72
N ALA A 79 26.57 -13.21 -7.21
CA ALA A 79 26.17 -13.10 -8.61
C ALA A 79 27.18 -12.31 -9.44
N GLY A 80 28.35 -11.95 -8.89
CA GLY A 80 29.43 -11.21 -9.56
C GLY A 80 29.17 -9.70 -9.71
N ILE A 81 27.90 -9.28 -9.81
CA ILE A 81 27.46 -7.87 -9.78
C ILE A 81 26.97 -7.42 -8.40
N GLY A 82 26.93 -8.34 -7.44
CA GLY A 82 26.38 -8.15 -6.10
C GLY A 82 25.94 -9.49 -5.49
N THR A 83 25.50 -9.44 -4.24
CA THR A 83 25.02 -10.64 -3.53
C THR A 83 23.51 -10.79 -3.69
N ALA A 84 23.08 -11.90 -4.26
CA ALA A 84 21.67 -12.29 -4.28
C ALA A 84 21.35 -13.00 -2.96
N ILE A 85 20.36 -12.51 -2.20
CA ILE A 85 20.03 -13.05 -0.88
C ILE A 85 18.53 -13.36 -0.82
N ILE A 86 18.21 -14.57 -0.40
CA ILE A 86 16.85 -14.98 -0.03
C ILE A 86 16.84 -15.13 1.48
N THR A 87 16.07 -14.28 2.17
CA THR A 87 15.86 -14.42 3.62
C THR A 87 14.50 -15.03 3.92
N GLY A 88 14.45 -15.84 4.97
CA GLY A 88 13.30 -16.55 5.49
C GLY A 88 12.35 -15.68 6.31
N HIS A 89 12.60 -14.37 6.34
CA HIS A 89 11.86 -13.39 7.14
C HIS A 89 10.82 -12.70 6.27
N PHE A 90 9.54 -12.80 6.65
CA PHE A 90 8.45 -12.09 5.99
C PHE A 90 7.30 -11.82 6.98
N LEU A 91 6.80 -10.58 6.99
CA LEU A 91 5.84 -10.07 7.98
C LEU A 91 6.29 -10.42 9.42
N ASP A 92 5.51 -11.25 10.12
CA ASP A 92 5.77 -11.71 11.49
C ASP A 92 6.27 -13.16 11.53
N SER A 93 6.70 -13.73 10.39
CA SER A 93 7.17 -15.13 10.29
C SER A 93 8.65 -15.19 9.95
N ASP A 94 9.37 -15.98 10.75
CA ASP A 94 10.78 -16.30 10.59
C ASP A 94 10.91 -17.79 10.29
N ILE A 95 11.31 -18.13 9.06
CA ILE A 95 11.42 -19.52 8.60
C ILE A 95 12.87 -19.85 8.35
N ARG A 96 13.37 -20.87 9.04
CA ARG A 96 14.73 -21.37 8.79
C ARG A 96 14.74 -22.09 7.44
N LEU A 97 15.62 -21.63 6.55
CA LEU A 97 15.75 -22.16 5.18
C LEU A 97 16.69 -23.37 5.10
N VAL A 98 17.40 -23.64 6.20
CA VAL A 98 18.38 -24.72 6.34
C VAL A 98 17.88 -25.74 7.35
N ASN A 99 17.98 -27.03 7.01
CA ASN A 99 17.57 -28.11 7.89
C ASN A 99 18.51 -28.24 9.10
N TRP A 100 17.94 -28.46 10.29
CA TRP A 100 18.71 -28.55 11.54
C TRP A 100 19.67 -29.74 11.59
N THR A 101 19.34 -30.83 10.91
CA THR A 101 20.03 -32.11 11.07
C THR A 101 21.26 -32.25 10.16
N ASN A 102 21.17 -31.71 8.94
CA ASN A 102 22.13 -31.99 7.87
C ASN A 102 22.78 -30.71 7.30
N ASP A 103 22.42 -29.54 7.84
CA ASP A 103 22.76 -28.20 7.30
C ASP A 103 22.55 -28.05 5.78
N ALA A 104 21.68 -28.90 5.23
CA ALA A 104 21.29 -28.86 3.82
C ALA A 104 20.20 -27.80 3.62
N ILE A 105 20.29 -27.09 2.50
CA ILE A 105 19.28 -26.12 2.09
C ILE A 105 17.96 -26.86 1.81
N ASN A 106 16.89 -26.41 2.44
CA ASN A 106 15.55 -26.92 2.18
C ASN A 106 14.96 -26.20 0.96
N ALA A 107 15.29 -26.70 -0.23
CA ALA A 107 14.88 -26.11 -1.51
C ALA A 107 13.38 -25.76 -1.62
N PRO A 108 12.41 -26.63 -1.25
CA PRO A 108 11.00 -26.27 -1.33
C PRO A 108 10.63 -25.12 -0.38
N ALA A 109 11.22 -25.06 0.81
CA ALA A 109 10.99 -23.93 1.73
C ALA A 109 11.55 -22.61 1.17
N VAL A 110 12.75 -22.63 0.57
CA VAL A 110 13.34 -21.45 -0.08
C VAL A 110 12.45 -20.93 -1.21
N VAL A 111 11.93 -21.82 -2.05
CA VAL A 111 11.03 -21.44 -3.15
C VAL A 111 9.71 -20.88 -2.62
N LEU A 112 9.08 -21.54 -1.64
CA LEU A 112 7.83 -21.07 -1.05
C LEU A 112 7.97 -19.68 -0.42
N VAL A 113 9.02 -19.49 0.39
CA VAL A 113 9.24 -18.21 1.08
C VAL A 113 9.60 -17.09 0.11
N SER A 114 10.43 -17.37 -0.90
CA SER A 114 10.79 -16.37 -1.90
C SER A 114 9.61 -15.98 -2.81
N LEU A 115 8.73 -16.92 -3.15
CA LEU A 115 7.48 -16.64 -3.84
C LEU A 115 6.52 -15.81 -2.97
N GLU A 116 6.40 -16.14 -1.68
CA GLU A 116 5.54 -15.38 -0.75
C GLU A 116 6.01 -13.93 -0.61
N ARG A 117 7.33 -13.71 -0.49
CA ARG A 117 7.88 -12.35 -0.47
C ARG A 117 7.59 -11.57 -1.75
N THR A 118 7.66 -12.25 -2.90
CA THR A 118 7.29 -11.65 -4.19
C THR A 118 5.80 -11.29 -4.21
N ALA A 119 4.94 -12.16 -3.70
CA ALA A 119 3.51 -11.92 -3.58
C ALA A 119 3.21 -10.72 -2.67
N ILE A 120 3.81 -10.65 -1.49
CA ILE A 120 3.64 -9.54 -0.53
C ILE A 120 4.08 -8.20 -1.15
N LEU A 121 5.26 -8.16 -1.79
CA LEU A 121 5.75 -6.95 -2.46
C LEU A 121 4.80 -6.51 -3.58
N THR A 122 4.26 -7.47 -4.33
CA THR A 122 3.30 -7.20 -5.41
C THR A 122 1.97 -6.66 -4.84
N LEU A 123 1.45 -7.26 -3.77
CA LEU A 123 0.24 -6.78 -3.10
C LEU A 123 0.43 -5.36 -2.55
N PHE A 124 1.57 -5.06 -1.93
CA PHE A 124 1.85 -3.68 -1.51
C PHE A 124 2.00 -2.71 -2.67
N ALA A 125 2.65 -3.11 -3.77
CA ALA A 125 2.71 -2.28 -4.97
C ALA A 125 1.31 -1.95 -5.50
N LEU A 126 0.39 -2.93 -5.50
CA LEU A 126 -1.01 -2.73 -5.90
C LEU A 126 -1.74 -1.80 -4.93
N VAL A 127 -1.57 -1.96 -3.62
CA VAL A 127 -2.15 -1.06 -2.60
C VAL A 127 -1.72 0.39 -2.84
N PHE A 128 -0.41 0.64 -2.98
CA PHE A 128 0.08 2.00 -3.24
C PHE A 128 -0.35 2.55 -4.60
N GLY A 129 -0.48 1.69 -5.61
CA GLY A 129 -1.01 2.07 -6.93
C GLY A 129 -2.47 2.51 -6.86
N GLU A 130 -3.30 1.78 -6.11
CA GLU A 130 -4.70 2.13 -5.90
C GLU A 130 -4.86 3.39 -5.04
N LEU A 131 -4.06 3.53 -3.97
CA LEU A 131 -4.03 4.74 -3.15
C LEU A 131 -3.61 5.98 -3.97
N ALA A 132 -2.63 5.84 -4.86
CA ALA A 132 -2.23 6.93 -5.75
C ALA A 132 -3.35 7.34 -6.70
N ALA A 133 -4.11 6.38 -7.23
CA ALA A 133 -5.27 6.66 -8.07
C ALA A 133 -6.42 7.31 -7.29
N LEU A 134 -6.68 6.84 -6.06
CA LEU A 134 -7.66 7.44 -5.16
C LEU A 134 -7.32 8.89 -4.80
N LEU A 135 -6.07 9.15 -4.43
CA LEU A 135 -5.59 10.51 -4.13
C LEU A 135 -5.65 11.42 -5.35
N ALA A 136 -5.36 10.90 -6.55
CA ALA A 136 -5.49 11.67 -7.79
C ALA A 136 -6.95 12.04 -8.06
N ASN A 137 -7.88 11.07 -7.96
CA ASN A 137 -9.31 11.32 -8.13
C ASN A 137 -9.85 12.33 -7.11
N LEU A 138 -9.42 12.22 -5.85
CA LEU A 138 -9.83 13.15 -4.79
C LEU A 138 -9.28 14.56 -5.04
N ARG A 139 -8.04 14.67 -5.50
CA ARG A 139 -7.42 15.96 -5.85
C ARG A 139 -8.14 16.62 -7.02
N ASP A 140 -8.44 15.85 -8.06
CA ASP A 140 -9.13 16.37 -9.23
C ASP A 140 -10.56 16.82 -8.85
N TRP A 141 -11.25 16.05 -8.01
CA TRP A 141 -12.54 16.45 -7.43
C TRP A 141 -12.45 17.76 -6.61
N LEU A 142 -11.44 17.90 -5.74
CA LEU A 142 -11.24 19.13 -4.95
C LEU A 142 -11.02 20.35 -5.87
N ARG A 143 -10.25 20.19 -6.94
CA ARG A 143 -10.01 21.25 -7.93
C ARG A 143 -11.29 21.62 -8.67
N ASP A 144 -12.05 20.63 -9.12
CA ASP A 144 -13.32 20.85 -9.80
C ASP A 144 -14.31 21.56 -8.88
N ARG A 145 -14.40 21.15 -7.61
CA ARG A 145 -15.28 21.79 -6.63
C ARG A 145 -14.95 23.28 -6.45
N VAL A 146 -13.67 23.65 -6.38
CA VAL A 146 -13.26 25.06 -6.27
C VAL A 146 -13.57 25.81 -7.57
N ARG A 147 -13.34 25.18 -8.73
CA ARG A 147 -13.55 25.80 -10.04
C ARG A 147 -15.02 26.05 -10.38
N TYR A 148 -15.91 25.16 -9.94
CA TYR A 148 -17.35 25.23 -10.18
C TYR A 148 -18.13 25.79 -8.99
N ALA A 149 -17.47 26.17 -7.87
CA ALA A 149 -18.14 26.84 -6.74
C ALA A 149 -18.82 28.16 -7.14
N ASP A 150 -18.30 28.82 -8.18
CA ASP A 150 -18.84 30.10 -8.70
C ASP A 150 -19.84 29.90 -9.86
N ALA A 151 -20.00 28.66 -10.37
CA ALA A 151 -20.93 28.35 -11.44
C ALA A 151 -22.16 27.65 -10.86
N GLU A 152 -23.36 28.14 -11.18
CA GLU A 152 -24.67 27.59 -10.78
C GLU A 152 -24.91 26.11 -11.23
N ALA A 153 -23.95 25.50 -11.92
CA ALA A 153 -23.94 24.10 -12.29
C ALA A 153 -23.48 23.26 -11.09
N GLY A 154 -24.40 22.43 -10.57
CA GLY A 154 -24.25 21.64 -9.35
C GLY A 154 -22.85 21.06 -9.10
N THR A 155 -22.39 21.19 -7.86
CA THR A 155 -21.08 20.68 -7.43
C THR A 155 -20.97 19.18 -7.72
N PRO A 156 -19.93 18.71 -8.44
CA PRO A 156 -19.75 17.30 -8.72
C PRO A 156 -19.65 16.54 -7.39
N SER A 157 -20.34 15.40 -7.27
CA SER A 157 -20.36 14.64 -6.02
C SER A 157 -19.06 13.87 -5.76
N PRO A 158 -18.66 13.73 -4.48
CA PRO A 158 -17.52 12.90 -4.11
C PRO A 158 -17.82 11.40 -4.17
N PHE A 159 -19.10 11.01 -4.23
CA PHE A 159 -19.59 9.63 -4.14
C PHE A 159 -19.69 8.96 -5.52
N ARG A 160 -18.55 8.76 -6.17
CA ARG A 160 -18.48 8.00 -7.43
C ARG A 160 -18.21 6.51 -7.15
N THR A 161 -18.66 5.64 -8.04
CA THR A 161 -18.45 4.18 -7.95
C THR A 161 -16.95 3.81 -8.02
N VAL A 162 -16.17 4.57 -8.80
CA VAL A 162 -14.74 4.28 -9.03
C VAL A 162 -13.90 4.33 -7.74
N PRO A 163 -13.98 5.35 -6.86
CA PRO A 163 -13.30 5.32 -5.56
C PRO A 163 -13.71 4.14 -4.65
N ILE A 164 -14.97 3.74 -4.66
CA ILE A 164 -15.47 2.65 -3.80
C ILE A 164 -14.84 1.31 -4.21
N GLU A 165 -14.85 0.99 -5.51
CA GLU A 165 -14.24 -0.24 -6.03
C GLU A 165 -12.74 -0.33 -5.74
N ARG A 166 -12.02 0.80 -5.85
CA ARG A 166 -10.58 0.84 -5.58
C ARG A 166 -10.28 0.60 -4.11
N LEU A 167 -11.10 1.15 -3.23
CA LEU A 167 -10.93 1.01 -1.80
C LEU A 167 -11.28 -0.41 -1.32
N ASP A 168 -12.27 -1.05 -1.95
CA ASP A 168 -12.56 -2.47 -1.77
C ASP A 168 -11.36 -3.36 -2.18
N ARG A 169 -10.76 -3.08 -3.35
CA ARG A 169 -9.52 -3.75 -3.79
C ARG A 169 -8.38 -3.57 -2.79
N VAL A 170 -8.16 -2.35 -2.29
CA VAL A 170 -7.15 -2.09 -1.25
C VAL A 170 -7.40 -2.91 0.01
N GLY A 171 -8.66 -2.98 0.46
CA GLY A 171 -9.07 -3.79 1.60
C GLY A 171 -8.72 -5.26 1.41
N TRP A 172 -9.05 -5.83 0.24
CA TRP A 172 -8.70 -7.20 -0.11
C TRP A 172 -7.20 -7.44 -0.13
N TYR A 173 -6.41 -6.61 -0.82
CA TYR A 173 -4.96 -6.79 -0.90
C TYR A 173 -4.27 -6.76 0.47
N LEU A 174 -4.75 -5.90 1.38
CA LEU A 174 -4.21 -5.80 2.75
C LEU A 174 -4.53 -6.99 3.63
N ILE A 175 -5.67 -7.66 3.44
CA ILE A 175 -6.02 -8.88 4.18
C ILE A 175 -5.40 -10.12 3.54
N THR A 176 -5.32 -10.18 2.20
CA THR A 176 -4.74 -11.33 1.50
C THR A 176 -3.27 -11.54 1.88
N ALA A 177 -2.47 -10.48 2.03
CA ALA A 177 -1.05 -10.58 2.38
C ALA A 177 -0.75 -11.32 3.71
N PRO A 178 -1.35 -10.97 4.86
CA PRO A 178 -1.14 -11.72 6.09
C PRO A 178 -1.76 -13.12 6.04
N VAL A 179 -2.86 -13.32 5.30
CA VAL A 179 -3.47 -14.65 5.14
C VAL A 179 -2.58 -15.58 4.32
N SER A 180 -2.02 -15.14 3.20
CA SER A 180 -1.09 -15.95 2.39
C SER A 180 0.17 -16.29 3.18
N ALA A 181 0.71 -15.32 3.93
CA ALA A 181 1.87 -15.55 4.79
C ALA A 181 1.60 -16.63 5.84
N LEU A 182 0.45 -16.62 6.52
CA LEU A 182 0.08 -17.67 7.47
C LEU A 182 -0.04 -19.05 6.82
N VAL A 183 -0.60 -19.12 5.62
CA VAL A 183 -0.71 -20.38 4.86
C VAL A 183 0.69 -20.92 4.52
N VAL A 184 1.58 -20.08 3.99
CA VAL A 184 2.96 -20.47 3.66
C VAL A 184 3.73 -20.89 4.90
N THR A 185 3.59 -20.15 6.00
CA THR A 185 4.16 -20.49 7.30
C THR A 185 3.69 -21.86 7.78
N GLY A 186 2.39 -22.17 7.67
CA GLY A 186 1.84 -23.48 8.00
C GLY A 186 2.36 -24.61 7.11
N VAL A 187 2.46 -24.38 5.80
CA VAL A 187 3.02 -25.36 4.85
C VAL A 187 4.49 -25.63 5.15
N CYS A 188 5.29 -24.59 5.42
CA CYS A 188 6.69 -24.75 5.79
C CYS A 188 6.87 -25.51 7.11
N ALA A 189 6.00 -25.29 8.10
CA ALA A 189 6.00 -26.07 9.34
C ALA A 189 5.70 -27.57 9.07
N LEU A 190 4.75 -27.87 8.18
CA LEU A 190 4.44 -29.25 7.77
C LEU A 190 5.58 -29.92 6.99
N LEU A 191 6.40 -29.14 6.28
CA LEU A 191 7.62 -29.61 5.61
C LEU A 191 8.79 -29.82 6.58
N GLY A 192 8.59 -29.62 7.89
CA GLY A 192 9.59 -29.85 8.93
C GLY A 192 10.58 -28.70 9.12
N CYS A 193 10.30 -27.50 8.57
CA CYS A 193 11.13 -26.32 8.81
C CYS A 193 10.93 -25.78 10.23
N ALA A 194 11.99 -25.23 10.81
CA ALA A 194 11.86 -24.46 12.04
C ALA A 194 11.20 -23.11 11.71
N VAL A 195 10.06 -22.84 12.35
CA VAL A 195 9.25 -21.66 12.13
C VAL A 195 9.07 -20.95 13.47
N SER A 196 9.30 -19.64 13.47
CA SER A 196 8.99 -18.74 14.57
C SER A 196 8.00 -17.68 14.08
N VAL A 197 6.97 -17.39 14.87
CA VAL A 197 5.99 -16.34 14.58
C VAL A 197 6.12 -15.26 15.65
N THR A 198 6.70 -14.13 15.29
CA THR A 198 7.01 -13.02 16.19
C THR A 198 5.82 -12.07 16.33
N GLY A 199 4.96 -12.35 17.30
CA GLY A 199 4.10 -11.35 17.96
C GLY A 199 2.95 -10.73 17.15
N GLY A 200 2.78 -11.05 15.86
CA GLY A 200 1.57 -10.70 15.09
C GLY A 200 1.35 -9.19 14.86
N SER A 201 2.36 -8.35 15.09
CA SER A 201 2.18 -6.90 15.08
C SER A 201 1.95 -6.34 13.69
N SER A 202 2.72 -6.80 12.69
CA SER A 202 2.58 -6.32 11.31
C SER A 202 1.30 -6.87 10.66
N THR A 203 0.99 -8.15 10.91
CA THR A 203 -0.25 -8.80 10.47
C THR A 203 -1.48 -8.11 11.06
N ALA A 204 -1.48 -7.77 12.35
CA ALA A 204 -2.59 -7.05 12.99
C ALA A 204 -2.81 -5.66 12.36
N ILE A 205 -1.74 -4.90 12.11
CA ILE A 205 -1.84 -3.57 11.48
C ILE A 205 -2.45 -3.68 10.07
N LEU A 206 -1.99 -4.64 9.27
CA LEU A 206 -2.49 -4.85 7.90
C LEU A 206 -3.97 -5.23 7.88
N VAL A 207 -4.39 -6.15 8.75
CA VAL A 207 -5.79 -6.55 8.88
C VAL A 207 -6.65 -5.37 9.32
N MET A 208 -6.22 -4.61 10.32
CA MET A 208 -6.96 -3.43 10.79
C MET A 208 -7.09 -2.36 9.69
N LEU A 209 -6.01 -2.12 8.93
CA LEU A 209 -6.03 -1.18 7.81
C LEU A 209 -6.96 -1.67 6.67
N GLY A 210 -6.97 -2.98 6.39
CA GLY A 210 -7.88 -3.59 5.42
C GLY A 210 -9.35 -3.45 5.82
N ILE A 211 -9.67 -3.75 7.09
CA ILE A 211 -11.03 -3.54 7.64
C ILE A 211 -11.44 -2.07 7.55
N LEU A 212 -10.54 -1.15 7.90
CA LEU A 212 -10.79 0.28 7.81
C LEU A 212 -11.09 0.71 6.36
N ALA A 213 -10.36 0.18 5.38
CA ALA A 213 -10.63 0.42 3.97
C ALA A 213 -12.03 -0.06 3.57
N PHE A 214 -12.45 -1.26 3.98
CA PHE A 214 -13.81 -1.75 3.74
C PHE A 214 -14.89 -0.88 4.40
N MET A 215 -14.66 -0.42 5.64
CA MET A 215 -15.59 0.48 6.32
C MET A 215 -15.78 1.77 5.53
N PHE A 216 -14.69 2.39 5.07
CA PHE A 216 -14.77 3.58 4.23
C PHE A 216 -15.49 3.28 2.90
N ALA A 217 -15.21 2.15 2.24
CA ALA A 217 -15.89 1.78 0.99
C ALA A 217 -17.41 1.67 1.19
N ARG A 218 -17.84 1.08 2.31
CA ARG A 218 -19.26 0.97 2.66
C ARG A 218 -19.91 2.31 2.98
N VAL A 219 -19.22 3.20 3.70
CA VAL A 219 -19.72 4.55 4.01
C VAL A 219 -19.87 5.38 2.72
N PHE A 220 -18.88 5.33 1.83
CA PHE A 220 -18.97 6.02 0.54
C PHE A 220 -20.05 5.42 -0.37
N GLY A 221 -20.22 4.10 -0.37
CA GLY A 221 -21.30 3.43 -1.10
C GLY A 221 -22.69 3.82 -0.60
N TYR A 222 -22.88 3.92 0.72
CA TYR A 222 -24.14 4.38 1.30
C TYR A 222 -24.43 5.85 0.96
N GLY A 223 -23.40 6.71 1.00
CA GLY A 223 -23.51 8.11 0.57
C GLY A 223 -23.89 8.26 -0.92
N ALA A 224 -23.35 7.40 -1.79
CA ALA A 224 -23.70 7.38 -3.21
C ALA A 224 -25.18 7.00 -3.43
N ALA A 225 -25.67 5.99 -2.71
CA ALA A 225 -27.06 5.55 -2.81
C ALA A 225 -28.03 6.65 -2.34
N LEU A 226 -27.75 7.26 -1.19
CA LEU A 226 -28.55 8.38 -0.67
C LEU A 226 -28.62 9.56 -1.65
N GLN A 227 -27.50 9.88 -2.29
CA GLN A 227 -27.50 10.95 -3.28
C GLN A 227 -28.34 10.59 -4.50
N HIS A 228 -28.26 9.35 -4.97
CA HIS A 228 -29.08 8.91 -6.09
C HIS A 228 -30.58 8.97 -5.78
N ASP A 229 -30.98 8.60 -4.57
CA ASP A 229 -32.37 8.66 -4.12
C ASP A 229 -32.88 10.12 -4.05
N VAL A 230 -32.05 11.07 -3.62
CA VAL A 230 -32.40 12.50 -3.56
C VAL A 230 -32.45 13.13 -4.95
N ASP A 231 -31.47 12.82 -5.80
CA ASP A 231 -31.40 13.35 -7.16
C ASP A 231 -32.50 12.75 -8.07
N GLY A 232 -33.03 11.56 -7.74
CA GLY A 232 -34.15 10.92 -8.45
C GLY A 232 -35.55 11.38 -8.01
N LEU A 233 -35.66 12.19 -6.96
CA LEU A 233 -36.92 12.73 -6.43
C LEU A 233 -37.22 14.17 -6.90
N LEU A 234 -36.32 14.80 -7.68
CA LEU A 234 -36.50 16.11 -8.32
C LEU A 234 -36.76 15.97 -9.82
#